data_AF-A0A1W9H070-F1
#
_entry.id   AF-A0A1W9H070-F1
#
_cell.length_a   1.000
_cell.length_b   1.000
_cell.length_c   1.000
_cell.angle_alpha   90.00
_cell.angle_beta   90.00
_cell.angle_gamma   90.00
#
_symmetry.space_group_name_H-M   'P 1'
#
loop_
_entity.id
_entity.type
_entity.pdbx_description
1 polymer ?
#
loop_
_entity_poly.entity_id
_entity_poly.type
_entity_poly.pdbx_seq_one_letter_code
_entity_poly.pdbx_strand_id
1 'polypeptide(L)'
;MKDNKTPDTAQAGTKQPDQTGNRDLLDSMIESLPLTIRRHWFWILAYSLNLGYFIYALVSTNSESESFTIPILPGVIFTCIIFVQIFADPIAYIPVEGITPEEKELLEKQRSHQRYKWMIFAYSFMLLSLLLTFYPFINEFKNKPIETLRDQPIAVFIGCSLDSQAKYLSCFKGKPDTERDTPITPEKIAGTWVINIGGYINLCKEKIEINKAGKEVSKATACAVSDGLMIPLYFIILALMGGSISLTRRLPELQKQVSDEHIATQHQPRLTQYEFREHLIFQIVQFISAPFLAILAYYLIEPSNLTNSVALAFVAGFASETILLMVRSVANKISPASAEGPQYGAIAGVVTFKNFTPLRTEVFLSESPQIHTITDNQGFFMLSNVPAGEHSISIKYTTQADDGKTVEQIKKDTVKIDRAQAIVKKNVVIEEK
;
A
#
# COMPACT_ATOMS: atom_id res chain seq x y z
N MET A 1 48.74 -44.09 -45.58
CA MET A 1 50.07 -43.56 -45.21
C MET A 1 50.27 -42.25 -45.96
N LYS A 2 49.89 -41.14 -45.34
CA LYS A 2 50.21 -39.75 -45.70
C LYS A 2 49.63 -38.88 -44.58
N ASP A 3 50.52 -38.54 -43.65
CA ASP A 3 50.25 -37.76 -42.45
C ASP A 3 50.12 -36.28 -42.82
N ASN A 4 49.01 -35.66 -42.39
CA ASN A 4 48.84 -34.22 -42.43
C ASN A 4 49.10 -33.65 -41.03
N LYS A 5 50.19 -32.89 -40.93
CA LYS A 5 50.71 -32.28 -39.72
C LYS A 5 50.15 -30.85 -39.61
N THR A 6 49.32 -30.61 -38.60
CA THR A 6 48.80 -29.27 -38.22
C THR A 6 49.89 -28.49 -37.46
N PRO A 7 50.00 -27.15 -37.62
CA PRO A 7 51.02 -26.36 -36.93
C PRO A 7 50.53 -25.83 -35.57
N ASP A 8 51.43 -25.86 -34.60
CA ASP A 8 51.28 -25.35 -33.24
C ASP A 8 51.04 -23.83 -33.23
N THR A 9 49.97 -23.40 -32.55
CA THR A 9 49.72 -21.98 -32.27
C THR A 9 50.17 -21.69 -30.84
N ALA A 10 51.21 -20.86 -30.71
CA ALA A 10 51.78 -20.41 -29.45
C ALA A 10 50.76 -19.57 -28.64
N GLN A 11 50.45 -20.02 -27.42
CA GLN A 11 49.70 -19.22 -26.44
C GLN A 11 50.67 -18.28 -25.70
N ALA A 12 50.47 -16.98 -25.89
CA ALA A 12 51.12 -15.92 -25.13
C ALA A 12 50.47 -15.82 -23.73
N GLY A 13 51.20 -16.20 -22.69
CA GLY A 13 50.79 -16.05 -21.30
C GLY A 13 50.83 -14.59 -20.87
N THR A 14 49.66 -14.01 -20.63
CA THR A 14 49.51 -12.76 -19.86
C THR A 14 49.26 -13.13 -18.41
N LYS A 15 50.25 -12.90 -17.54
CA LYS A 15 50.12 -13.02 -16.08
C LYS A 15 49.18 -11.93 -15.58
N GLN A 16 47.99 -12.33 -15.15
CA GLN A 16 47.05 -11.48 -14.43
C GLN A 16 47.51 -11.38 -12.96
N PRO A 17 47.56 -10.17 -12.35
CA PRO A 17 48.04 -10.02 -10.99
C PRO A 17 47.06 -10.63 -9.98
N ASP A 18 47.59 -11.44 -9.07
CA ASP A 18 46.92 -12.04 -7.93
C ASP A 18 46.20 -10.96 -7.09
N GLN A 19 44.86 -10.94 -7.16
CA GLN A 19 43.95 -10.25 -6.23
C GLN A 19 43.22 -11.27 -5.34
N THR A 20 43.95 -12.27 -4.84
CA THR A 20 43.41 -13.41 -4.07
C THR A 20 43.43 -13.19 -2.56
N GLY A 21 44.06 -12.12 -2.03
CA GLY A 21 44.31 -12.00 -0.60
C GLY A 21 43.18 -11.48 0.30
N ASN A 22 42.08 -10.94 -0.22
CA ASN A 22 41.08 -10.24 0.63
C ASN A 22 39.62 -10.66 0.42
N ARG A 23 39.33 -11.60 -0.49
CA ARG A 23 37.98 -12.18 -0.64
C ARG A 23 37.74 -13.37 0.29
N ASP A 24 38.78 -14.16 0.56
CA ASP A 24 38.69 -15.39 1.35
C ASP A 24 38.27 -15.16 2.83
N LEU A 25 38.65 -14.02 3.43
CA LEU A 25 38.28 -13.72 4.82
C LEU A 25 36.80 -13.38 4.98
N LEU A 26 36.22 -12.66 4.01
CA LEU A 26 34.81 -12.29 4.04
C LEU A 26 33.92 -13.50 3.74
N ASP A 27 34.31 -14.32 2.77
CA ASP A 27 33.55 -15.53 2.42
C ASP A 27 33.61 -16.59 3.54
N SER A 28 34.76 -16.73 4.22
CA SER A 28 34.89 -17.61 5.39
C SER A 28 34.04 -17.15 6.60
N MET A 29 33.96 -15.83 6.85
CA MET A 29 33.06 -15.30 7.88
C MET A 29 31.58 -15.50 7.51
N ILE A 30 31.21 -15.34 6.25
CA ILE A 30 29.84 -15.53 5.76
C ILE A 30 29.40 -17.01 5.83
N GLU A 31 30.32 -17.96 5.62
CA GLU A 31 30.02 -19.39 5.73
C GLU A 31 29.81 -19.87 7.17
N SER A 32 30.40 -19.20 8.16
CA SER A 32 30.24 -19.55 9.58
C SER A 32 28.88 -19.16 10.17
N LEU A 33 28.11 -18.32 9.48
CA LEU A 33 26.84 -17.81 9.99
C LEU A 33 25.70 -18.84 9.79
N PRO A 34 24.78 -18.97 10.77
CA PRO A 34 23.58 -19.77 10.63
C PRO A 34 22.84 -19.45 9.31
N LEU A 35 22.34 -20.48 8.62
CA LEU A 35 21.61 -20.37 7.34
C LEU A 35 20.52 -19.28 7.36
N THR A 36 19.86 -19.10 8.50
CA THR A 36 18.85 -18.06 8.73
C THR A 36 19.44 -16.65 8.65
N ILE A 37 20.63 -16.42 9.21
CA ILE A 37 21.32 -15.12 9.13
C ILE A 37 21.85 -14.91 7.72
N ARG A 38 22.39 -15.95 7.07
CA ARG A 38 22.87 -15.85 5.69
C ARG A 38 21.77 -15.47 4.70
N ARG A 39 20.53 -15.91 4.93
CA ARG A 39 19.36 -15.52 4.10
C ARG A 39 18.91 -14.06 4.33
N HIS A 40 19.17 -13.51 5.52
CA HIS A 40 18.66 -12.20 5.94
C HIS A 40 19.77 -11.18 6.27
N TRP A 41 21.04 -11.45 5.95
CA TRP A 41 22.18 -10.67 6.42
C TRP A 41 22.12 -9.20 5.97
N PHE A 42 21.73 -8.95 4.72
CA PHE A 42 21.56 -7.61 4.17
C PHE A 42 20.54 -6.79 4.96
N TRP A 43 19.44 -7.44 5.36
CA TRP A 43 18.40 -6.81 6.17
C TRP A 43 18.88 -6.57 7.60
N ILE A 44 19.52 -7.54 8.23
CA ILE A 44 20.09 -7.39 9.58
C ILE A 44 21.10 -6.22 9.60
N LEU A 45 21.91 -6.08 8.56
CA LEU A 45 22.84 -4.96 8.41
C LEU A 45 22.10 -3.63 8.24
N ALA A 46 21.10 -3.56 7.37
CA ALA A 46 20.27 -2.37 7.20
C ALA A 46 19.52 -1.98 8.49
N TYR A 47 19.03 -2.96 9.24
CA TYR A 47 18.40 -2.75 10.55
C TYR A 47 19.37 -2.21 11.57
N SER A 48 20.55 -2.82 11.67
CA SER A 48 21.58 -2.43 12.62
C SER A 48 22.14 -1.04 12.31
N LEU A 49 22.33 -0.71 11.03
CA LEU A 49 22.78 0.62 10.59
C LEU A 49 21.73 1.69 10.87
N ASN A 50 20.45 1.44 10.54
CA ASN A 50 19.39 2.41 10.80
C ASN A 50 19.11 2.56 12.30
N LEU A 51 19.10 1.47 13.07
CA LEU A 51 18.92 1.50 14.52
C LEU A 51 20.11 2.19 15.20
N GLY A 52 21.33 1.86 14.79
CA GLY A 52 22.55 2.52 15.25
C GLY A 52 22.54 4.01 14.94
N TYR A 53 22.15 4.40 13.73
CA TYR A 53 21.96 5.80 13.35
C TYR A 53 20.86 6.48 14.18
N PHE A 54 19.73 5.82 14.40
CA PHE A 54 18.62 6.37 15.18
C PHE A 54 19.00 6.57 16.65
N ILE A 55 19.65 5.59 17.27
CA ILE A 55 20.17 5.69 18.64
C ILE A 55 21.26 6.76 18.70
N TYR A 56 22.19 6.78 17.73
CA TYR A 56 23.22 7.82 17.65
C TYR A 56 22.60 9.20 17.55
N ALA A 57 21.59 9.40 16.69
CA ALA A 57 20.87 10.65 16.56
C ALA A 57 20.12 11.03 17.84
N LEU A 58 19.49 10.08 18.53
CA LEU A 58 18.85 10.30 19.83
C LEU A 58 19.84 10.71 20.92
N VAL A 59 21.03 10.10 20.93
CA VAL A 59 22.07 10.36 21.94
C VAL A 59 22.80 11.67 21.64
N SER A 60 23.17 11.92 20.38
CA SER A 60 23.87 13.14 19.97
C SER A 60 23.01 14.38 20.18
N THR A 61 21.71 14.31 19.86
CA THR A 61 20.75 15.40 20.13
C THR A 61 20.50 15.65 21.62
N ASN A 62 20.89 14.72 22.50
CA ASN A 62 20.81 14.91 23.95
C ASN A 62 22.11 15.53 24.52
N SER A 63 23.21 15.53 23.77
CA SER A 63 24.53 16.00 24.20
C SER A 63 24.74 17.49 23.93
N GLU A 64 24.10 18.07 22.91
CA GLU A 64 24.15 19.50 22.63
C GLU A 64 22.78 20.10 22.96
N SER A 65 22.75 21.13 23.79
CA SER A 65 21.54 21.80 24.27
C SER A 65 20.69 22.48 23.18
N GLU A 66 21.00 22.27 21.91
CA GLU A 66 20.30 22.84 20.77
C GLU A 66 19.29 21.83 20.23
N SER A 67 18.02 22.08 20.57
CA SER A 67 16.78 21.50 20.05
C SER A 67 16.86 20.09 19.44
N PHE A 68 16.28 19.14 20.16
CA PHE A 68 16.03 17.76 19.74
C PHE A 68 15.27 17.70 18.40
N THR A 69 16.00 17.72 17.28
CA THR A 69 15.49 17.35 15.96
C THR A 69 15.77 15.88 15.78
N ILE A 70 14.80 15.03 16.10
CA ILE A 70 14.82 13.65 15.60
C ILE A 70 14.92 13.78 14.07
N PRO A 71 15.91 13.15 13.42
CA PRO A 71 15.90 13.04 11.97
C PRO A 71 14.73 12.11 11.60
N ILE A 72 13.55 12.71 11.37
CA ILE A 72 12.30 12.02 11.05
C ILE A 72 12.50 11.12 9.83
N LEU A 73 13.30 11.57 8.86
CA LEU A 73 13.52 10.88 7.60
C LEU A 73 14.10 9.45 7.77
N PRO A 74 15.22 9.23 8.48
CA PRO A 74 15.71 7.89 8.84
C PRO A 74 14.67 7.01 9.54
N GLY A 75 13.90 7.55 10.48
CA GLY A 75 12.82 6.81 11.14
C GLY A 75 11.70 6.38 10.18
N VAL A 76 11.33 7.26 9.24
CA VAL A 76 10.35 6.97 8.19
C VAL A 76 10.89 5.91 7.22
N ILE A 77 12.12 6.08 6.73
CA ILE A 77 12.78 5.11 5.83
C ILE A 77 12.84 3.73 6.48
N PHE A 78 13.26 3.67 7.75
CA PHE A 78 13.31 2.43 8.52
C PHE A 78 11.93 1.77 8.63
N THR A 79 10.90 2.55 8.93
CA THR A 79 9.53 2.05 9.04
C THR A 79 9.01 1.55 7.68
N CYS A 80 9.33 2.23 6.57
CA CYS A 80 9.01 1.79 5.22
C CYS A 80 9.71 0.48 4.83
N ILE A 81 10.98 0.32 5.21
CA ILE A 81 11.76 -0.91 5.02
C ILE A 81 11.09 -2.08 5.76
N ILE A 82 10.72 -1.89 7.03
CA ILE A 82 9.99 -2.89 7.82
C ILE A 82 8.66 -3.23 7.16
N PHE A 83 7.90 -2.21 6.76
CA PHE A 83 6.61 -2.38 6.11
C PHE A 83 6.72 -3.24 4.85
N VAL A 84 7.65 -2.91 3.94
CA VAL A 84 7.87 -3.67 2.71
C VAL A 84 8.27 -5.10 3.05
N GLN A 85 9.18 -5.33 3.99
CA GLN A 85 9.60 -6.69 4.33
C GLN A 85 8.44 -7.54 4.85
N ILE A 86 7.64 -6.99 5.77
CA ILE A 86 6.54 -7.73 6.39
C ILE A 86 5.46 -8.08 5.38
N PHE A 87 5.15 -7.18 4.43
CA PHE A 87 4.05 -7.37 3.48
C PHE A 87 4.47 -7.97 2.13
N ALA A 88 5.76 -7.90 1.77
CA ALA A 88 6.29 -8.51 0.54
C ALA A 88 6.58 -10.01 0.67
N ASP A 89 6.58 -10.56 1.90
CA ASP A 89 6.72 -11.99 2.11
C ASP A 89 5.69 -12.76 1.25
N PRO A 90 6.14 -13.71 0.42
CA PRO A 90 5.24 -14.45 -0.46
C PRO A 90 4.25 -15.28 0.36
N ILE A 91 3.00 -15.26 -0.07
CA ILE A 91 1.95 -16.04 0.55
C ILE A 91 2.16 -17.51 0.17
N ALA A 92 2.19 -18.39 1.17
CA ALA A 92 2.32 -19.83 0.92
C ALA A 92 1.15 -20.30 0.03
N TYR A 93 1.45 -20.87 -1.13
CA TYR A 93 0.45 -21.39 -2.07
C TYR A 93 -0.05 -22.77 -1.61
N ILE A 94 -1.36 -23.02 -1.72
CA ILE A 94 -1.92 -24.36 -1.53
C ILE A 94 -2.07 -24.99 -2.92
N PRO A 95 -1.29 -26.02 -3.26
CA PRO A 95 -1.57 -26.85 -4.42
C PRO A 95 -3.02 -27.37 -4.42
N VAL A 96 -3.68 -27.36 -5.58
CA VAL A 96 -5.09 -27.75 -5.71
C VAL A 96 -5.26 -29.28 -5.65
N GLU A 97 -4.19 -30.05 -5.88
CA GLU A 97 -4.25 -31.52 -6.00
C GLU A 97 -3.10 -32.19 -5.24
N GLY A 98 -3.40 -33.33 -4.60
CA GLY A 98 -2.40 -34.28 -4.09
C GLY A 98 -1.85 -34.02 -2.68
N ILE A 99 -2.34 -33.03 -1.94
CA ILE A 99 -1.82 -32.71 -0.59
C ILE A 99 -2.46 -33.60 0.47
N THR A 100 -1.64 -34.15 1.36
CA THR A 100 -2.12 -34.90 2.52
C THR A 100 -2.81 -34.00 3.56
N PRO A 101 -3.76 -34.49 4.37
CA PRO A 101 -4.40 -33.69 5.42
C PRO A 101 -3.39 -33.01 6.38
N GLU A 102 -2.28 -33.69 6.69
CA GLU A 102 -1.23 -33.19 7.58
C GLU A 102 -0.45 -32.02 6.96
N GLU A 103 -0.09 -32.11 5.68
CA GLU A 103 0.57 -31.00 4.97
C GLU A 103 -0.35 -29.78 4.86
N LYS A 104 -1.65 -29.99 4.68
CA LYS A 104 -2.64 -28.91 4.67
C LYS A 104 -2.70 -28.19 6.02
N GLU A 105 -2.68 -28.92 7.13
CA GLU A 105 -2.65 -28.34 8.47
C GLU A 105 -1.35 -27.54 8.71
N LEU A 106 -0.21 -28.08 8.27
CA LEU A 106 1.08 -27.40 8.35
C LEU A 106 1.09 -26.09 7.55
N LEU A 107 0.54 -26.10 6.33
CA LEU A 107 0.40 -24.90 5.50
C LEU A 107 -0.51 -23.86 6.15
N GLU A 108 -1.66 -24.28 6.70
CA GLU A 108 -2.56 -23.33 7.36
C GLU A 108 -1.92 -22.73 8.63
N LYS A 109 -1.13 -23.52 9.37
CA LYS A 109 -0.34 -23.02 10.50
C LYS A 109 0.72 -22.00 10.09
N GLN A 110 1.38 -22.18 8.94
CA GLN A 110 2.30 -21.19 8.40
C GLN A 110 1.58 -19.90 8.00
N ARG A 111 0.41 -20.02 7.37
CA ARG A 111 -0.42 -18.88 6.98
C ARG A 111 -0.96 -18.12 8.18
N SER A 112 -1.45 -18.81 9.21
CA SER A 112 -1.91 -18.17 10.45
C SER A 112 -0.77 -17.39 11.13
N HIS A 113 0.45 -17.94 11.11
CA HIS A 113 1.63 -17.24 11.61
C HIS A 113 1.96 -15.97 10.80
N GLN A 114 1.84 -16.01 9.46
CA GLN A 114 1.99 -14.81 8.61
C GLN A 114 0.93 -13.75 8.93
N ARG A 115 -0.35 -14.15 9.05
CA ARG A 115 -1.45 -13.24 9.43
C ARG A 115 -1.19 -12.58 10.79
N TYR A 116 -0.72 -13.36 11.75
CA TYR A 116 -0.39 -12.87 13.08
C TYR A 116 0.73 -11.82 13.06
N LYS A 117 1.79 -12.02 12.27
CA LYS A 117 2.86 -11.02 12.08
C LYS A 117 2.32 -9.71 11.51
N TRP A 118 1.48 -9.79 10.48
CA TRP A 118 0.87 -8.62 9.87
C TRP A 118 0.00 -7.85 10.86
N MET A 119 -0.80 -8.56 11.68
CA MET A 119 -1.62 -7.94 12.72
C MET A 119 -0.78 -7.27 13.81
N ILE A 120 0.26 -7.93 14.32
CA ILE A 120 1.18 -7.32 15.30
C ILE A 120 1.76 -6.03 14.75
N PHE A 121 2.22 -6.06 13.50
CA PHE A 121 2.77 -4.86 12.86
C PHE A 121 1.72 -3.75 12.78
N ALA A 122 0.50 -4.05 12.33
CA ALA A 122 -0.56 -3.05 12.21
C ALA A 122 -0.94 -2.43 13.57
N TYR A 123 -1.08 -3.24 14.63
CA TYR A 123 -1.34 -2.74 15.98
C TYR A 123 -0.17 -1.92 16.53
N SER A 124 1.06 -2.37 16.30
CA SER A 124 2.27 -1.66 16.74
C SER A 124 2.41 -0.31 16.02
N PHE A 125 2.16 -0.30 14.72
CA PHE A 125 2.15 0.90 13.89
C PHE A 125 1.08 1.89 14.35
N MET A 126 -0.12 1.41 14.65
CA MET A 126 -1.21 2.22 15.20
C MET A 126 -0.83 2.86 16.54
N LEU A 127 -0.33 2.05 17.48
CA LEU A 127 0.06 2.52 18.81
C LEU A 127 1.21 3.53 18.74
N LEU A 128 2.23 3.24 17.93
CA LEU A 128 3.36 4.14 17.70
C LEU A 128 2.89 5.46 17.09
N SER A 129 2.02 5.40 16.08
CA SER A 129 1.49 6.60 15.42
C SER A 129 0.66 7.46 16.37
N LEU A 130 -0.14 6.82 17.24
CA LEU A 130 -0.90 7.51 18.28
C LEU A 130 0.06 8.21 19.26
N LEU A 131 1.11 7.52 19.71
CA LEU A 131 2.12 8.08 20.61
C LEU A 131 2.86 9.27 19.96
N LEU A 132 3.24 9.15 18.69
CA LEU A 132 3.86 10.23 17.92
C LEU A 132 2.91 11.43 17.74
N THR A 133 1.60 11.18 17.66
CA THR A 133 0.59 12.24 17.59
C THR A 133 0.52 13.04 18.89
N PHE A 134 0.79 12.40 20.03
CA PHE A 134 0.85 13.07 21.34
C PHE A 134 2.19 13.70 21.66
N TYR A 135 3.26 13.34 20.94
CA TYR A 135 4.62 13.83 21.18
C TYR A 135 4.73 15.38 21.24
N PRO A 136 4.09 16.16 20.34
CA PRO A 136 4.04 17.62 20.42
C PRO A 136 3.51 18.22 21.74
N PHE A 137 2.66 17.48 22.48
CA PHE A 137 2.09 17.96 23.74
C PHE A 137 2.99 17.63 24.94
N ILE A 138 3.80 16.58 24.83
CA ILE A 138 4.70 16.14 25.90
C ILE A 138 6.00 16.94 25.84
N ASN A 139 6.50 17.20 24.64
CA ASN A 139 7.71 17.99 24.43
C ASN A 139 7.33 19.36 23.87
N GLU A 140 7.43 20.40 24.70
CA GLU A 140 7.33 21.78 24.21
C GLU A 140 8.33 21.95 23.06
N PHE A 141 7.84 22.36 21.88
CA PHE A 141 8.72 22.83 20.82
C PHE A 141 9.43 24.08 21.34
N LYS A 142 10.59 23.89 21.98
CA LYS A 142 11.43 24.98 22.46
C LYS A 142 11.65 25.92 21.28
N ASN A 143 11.41 27.22 21.52
CA ASN A 143 11.53 28.28 20.53
C ASN A 143 12.89 28.17 19.82
N LYS A 144 12.89 27.61 18.63
CA LYS A 144 14.07 27.56 17.78
C LYS A 144 14.42 29.00 17.35
N PRO A 145 15.71 29.32 17.20
CA PRO A 145 16.09 30.61 16.64
C PRO A 145 15.47 30.79 15.25
N ILE A 146 15.02 32.02 14.96
CA ILE A 146 14.26 32.37 13.74
C ILE A 146 14.99 31.96 12.46
N GLU A 147 16.32 32.09 12.47
CA GLU A 147 17.20 31.71 11.37
C GLU A 147 16.97 30.25 10.96
N THR A 148 16.88 29.34 11.93
CA THR A 148 16.63 27.92 11.66
C THR A 148 15.21 27.62 11.20
N LEU A 149 14.24 28.50 11.47
CA LEU A 149 12.86 28.35 11.01
C LEU A 149 12.71 28.76 9.54
N ARG A 150 13.51 29.72 9.06
CA ARG A 150 13.49 30.19 7.66
C ARG A 150 13.97 29.13 6.66
N ASP A 151 14.94 28.32 7.06
CA ASP A 151 15.58 27.35 6.15
C ASP A 151 14.86 26.00 6.12
N GLN A 152 13.80 25.82 6.91
CA GLN A 152 13.06 24.57 6.99
C GLN A 152 11.87 24.56 6.02
N PRO A 153 11.76 23.54 5.14
CA PRO A 153 10.61 23.41 4.23
C PRO A 153 9.32 23.09 4.99
N ILE A 154 9.42 22.54 6.20
CA ILE A 154 8.30 22.31 7.11
C ILE A 154 8.69 22.85 8.47
N ALA A 155 7.96 23.85 8.96
CA ALA A 155 8.22 24.48 10.24
C ALA A 155 6.97 24.49 11.12
N VAL A 156 7.16 24.32 12.43
CA VAL A 156 6.10 24.44 13.44
C VAL A 156 6.46 25.58 14.35
N PHE A 157 5.58 26.57 14.47
CA PHE A 157 5.79 27.73 15.34
C PHE A 157 4.44 28.23 15.87
N ILE A 158 4.52 29.02 16.94
CA ILE A 158 3.35 29.74 17.45
C ILE A 158 3.07 30.86 16.46
N GLY A 159 1.98 30.74 15.71
CA GLY A 159 1.65 31.62 14.62
C GLY A 159 0.16 31.89 14.59
N CYS A 160 -0.19 33.16 14.37
CA CYS A 160 -1.54 33.66 14.15
C CYS A 160 -2.36 33.81 15.44
N SER A 161 -2.84 35.03 15.64
CA SER A 161 -3.86 35.37 16.63
C SER A 161 -5.21 35.11 15.98
N LEU A 162 -6.18 34.61 16.74
CA LEU A 162 -7.57 34.79 16.33
C LEU A 162 -7.82 36.31 16.21
N ASP A 163 -8.52 36.74 15.15
CA ASP A 163 -9.10 38.08 15.12
C ASP A 163 -9.91 38.29 16.42
N SER A 164 -10.05 39.53 16.86
CA SER A 164 -10.89 39.98 17.98
C SER A 164 -12.31 39.38 18.02
N GLN A 165 -12.83 38.93 16.87
CA GLN A 165 -14.13 38.23 16.75
C GLN A 165 -14.05 36.70 16.64
N ALA A 166 -12.87 36.08 16.76
CA ALA A 166 -12.62 34.63 16.69
C ALA A 166 -13.09 33.92 15.39
N LYS A 167 -13.32 34.67 14.31
CA LYS A 167 -13.87 34.15 13.04
C LYS A 167 -12.84 33.71 12.01
N TYR A 168 -11.62 34.24 12.05
CA TYR A 168 -10.59 33.92 11.08
C TYR A 168 -9.23 33.78 11.80
N LEU A 169 -8.48 32.73 11.45
CA LEU A 169 -7.05 32.63 11.76
C LEU A 169 -6.32 33.63 10.85
N SER A 170 -6.26 34.90 11.25
CA SER A 170 -5.49 35.90 10.53
C SER A 170 -4.10 35.98 11.15
N CYS A 171 -3.11 35.47 10.43
CA CYS A 171 -1.72 35.81 10.72
C CYS A 171 -1.59 37.30 10.39
N PHE A 172 -1.45 38.14 11.41
CA PHE A 172 -1.51 39.60 11.34
C PHE A 172 -1.05 40.15 9.98
N LYS A 173 -1.98 40.70 9.18
CA LYS A 173 -1.61 41.76 8.23
C LYS A 173 -1.29 42.96 9.10
N GLY A 174 -0.02 43.13 9.45
CA GLY A 174 0.44 44.38 10.05
C GLY A 174 0.13 45.50 9.06
N LYS A 175 -1.02 46.17 9.23
CA LYS A 175 -1.10 47.55 8.76
C LYS A 175 -0.12 48.33 9.64
N PRO A 176 0.82 49.07 9.07
CA PRO A 176 1.53 50.09 9.83
C PRO A 176 0.47 51.11 10.23
N ASP A 177 -0.06 50.99 11.44
CA ASP A 177 -0.94 52.02 12.00
C ASP A 177 -0.08 53.25 12.26
N THR A 178 -0.21 54.19 11.33
CA THR A 178 -0.04 55.63 11.53
C THR A 178 -0.62 56.03 12.89
N GLU A 179 0.25 56.56 13.76
CA GLU A 179 -0.03 57.47 14.87
C GLU A 179 -1.32 57.21 15.68
N ARG A 180 -1.24 56.38 16.72
CA ARG A 180 -2.12 56.52 17.90
C ARG A 180 -1.35 56.22 19.18
N ASP A 181 -1.00 57.29 19.89
CA ASP A 181 -0.27 57.34 21.18
C ASP A 181 -1.09 56.89 22.40
N THR A 182 -1.90 55.83 22.27
CA THR A 182 -2.52 55.22 23.45
C THR A 182 -1.70 54.03 23.93
N PRO A 183 -1.26 53.99 25.20
CA PRO A 183 -0.55 52.85 25.77
C PRO A 183 -1.52 51.68 25.90
N ILE A 184 -1.61 50.87 24.85
CA ILE A 184 -2.33 49.60 24.86
C ILE A 184 -1.52 48.67 25.75
N THR A 185 -2.05 48.34 26.93
CA THR A 185 -1.57 47.21 27.73
C THR A 185 -1.42 46.00 26.82
N PRO A 186 -0.27 45.29 26.83
CA PRO A 186 -0.04 44.18 25.92
C PRO A 186 -1.03 43.07 26.24
N GLU A 187 -2.14 43.06 25.49
CA GLU A 187 -3.14 42.02 25.54
C GLU A 187 -2.41 40.71 25.22
N LYS A 188 -2.54 39.74 26.12
CA LYS A 188 -1.76 38.50 26.08
C LYS A 188 -2.20 37.71 24.87
N ILE A 189 -1.51 37.88 23.73
CA ILE A 189 -1.82 37.21 22.47
C ILE A 189 -1.71 35.70 22.70
N ALA A 190 -2.87 35.03 22.79
CA ALA A 190 -2.94 33.58 22.82
C ALA A 190 -2.79 33.07 21.39
N GLY A 191 -1.55 32.75 21.01
CA GLY A 191 -1.24 32.18 19.69
C GLY A 191 -1.58 30.68 19.63
N THR A 192 -2.02 30.21 18.47
CA THR A 192 -2.13 28.77 18.19
C THR A 192 -0.88 28.25 17.50
N TRP A 193 -0.54 26.98 17.70
CA TRP A 193 0.53 26.35 16.92
C TRP A 193 0.09 26.11 15.48
N VAL A 194 0.95 26.49 14.53
CA VAL A 194 0.70 26.35 13.09
C VAL A 194 1.85 25.58 12.45
N ILE A 195 1.49 24.69 11.53
CA ILE A 195 2.42 24.03 10.61
C ILE A 195 2.46 24.87 9.34
N ASN A 196 3.67 25.25 8.93
CA ASN A 196 3.98 25.85 7.64
C ASN A 196 4.63 24.79 6.74
N ILE A 197 4.10 24.60 5.53
CA ILE A 197 4.67 23.71 4.51
C ILE A 197 4.99 24.55 3.27
N GLY A 198 6.27 24.70 2.97
CA GLY A 198 6.77 25.38 1.76
C GLY A 198 6.64 26.91 1.76
N GLY A 199 6.15 27.53 2.84
CA GLY A 199 6.05 28.98 2.96
C GLY A 199 7.33 29.63 3.45
N TYR A 200 7.62 30.84 2.96
CA TYR A 200 8.80 31.62 3.32
C TYR A 200 8.52 32.57 4.49
N ILE A 201 9.36 32.52 5.53
CA ILE A 201 9.19 33.35 6.74
C ILE A 201 9.91 34.69 6.55
N ASN A 202 9.13 35.73 6.22
CA ASN A 202 9.66 37.05 5.90
C ASN A 202 10.17 37.82 7.13
N LEU A 203 9.31 38.03 8.13
CA LEU A 203 9.61 38.90 9.28
C LEU A 203 9.01 38.30 10.55
N CYS A 204 9.82 38.11 11.58
CA CYS A 204 9.34 37.74 12.91
C CYS A 204 9.52 38.92 13.87
N LYS A 205 8.46 39.26 14.62
CA LYS A 205 8.59 40.16 15.78
C LYS A 205 9.28 39.40 16.89
N GLU A 206 10.40 39.95 17.34
CA GLU A 206 11.20 39.40 18.42
C GLU A 206 10.80 40.02 19.75
N LYS A 207 10.71 39.18 20.77
CA LYS A 207 10.70 39.60 22.17
C LYS A 207 12.02 39.16 22.78
N ILE A 208 12.82 40.13 23.22
CA ILE A 208 14.08 39.85 23.90
C ILE A 208 13.72 39.38 25.32
N GLU A 209 14.06 38.13 25.64
CA GLU A 209 13.97 37.61 27.00
C GLU A 209 15.37 37.30 27.53
N ILE A 210 15.66 37.77 28.73
CA ILE A 210 16.92 37.46 29.42
C ILE A 210 16.78 36.06 30.02
N ASN A 211 17.63 35.13 29.58
CA ASN A 211 17.60 33.77 30.14
C ASN A 211 18.18 33.75 31.56
N LYS A 212 18.04 32.61 32.28
CA LYS A 212 18.59 32.44 33.64
C LYS A 212 20.11 32.62 33.74
N ALA A 213 20.82 32.59 32.62
CA ALA A 213 22.27 32.80 32.52
C ALA A 213 22.65 34.25 32.15
N GLY A 214 21.69 35.19 32.12
CA GLY A 214 21.92 36.59 31.77
C GLY A 214 22.16 36.84 30.28
N LYS A 215 21.99 35.82 29.42
CA LYS A 215 22.12 35.96 27.96
C LYS A 215 20.78 36.34 27.36
N GLU A 216 20.80 37.39 26.53
CA GLU A 216 19.64 37.80 25.75
C GLU A 216 19.31 36.73 24.72
N VAL A 217 18.06 36.25 24.74
CA VAL A 217 17.53 35.32 23.75
C VAL A 217 16.31 35.96 23.10
N SER A 218 16.45 36.30 21.82
CA SER A 218 15.33 36.75 20.99
C SER A 218 14.36 35.60 20.75
N LYS A 219 13.14 35.70 21.29
CA LYS A 219 12.05 34.75 21.02
C LYS A 219 11.10 35.34 19.99
N ALA A 220 10.87 34.62 18.90
CA ALA A 220 9.83 34.96 17.94
C ALA A 220 8.45 34.92 18.62
N THR A 221 7.72 36.03 18.60
CA THR A 221 6.36 36.12 19.16
C THR A 221 5.30 36.06 18.08
N ALA A 222 5.61 36.52 16.86
CA ALA A 222 4.75 36.43 15.69
C ALA A 222 5.60 36.51 14.43
N CYS A 223 5.35 35.62 13.46
CA CYS A 223 6.05 35.60 12.18
C CYS A 223 5.07 35.84 11.01
N ALA A 224 5.48 36.67 10.06
CA ALA A 224 4.83 36.85 8.78
C ALA A 224 5.35 35.79 7.80
N VAL A 225 4.45 34.96 7.28
CA VAL A 225 4.75 33.94 6.28
C VAL A 225 4.14 34.36 4.95
N SER A 226 4.93 34.24 3.89
CA SER A 226 4.48 34.43 2.52
C SER A 226 4.53 33.11 1.78
N ASP A 227 3.49 32.84 1.00
CA ASP A 227 3.31 31.61 0.25
C ASP A 227 3.24 30.34 1.14
N GLY A 228 3.02 29.19 0.52
CA GLY A 228 2.94 27.88 1.20
C GLY A 228 1.59 27.57 1.85
N LEU A 229 1.55 26.42 2.52
CA LEU A 229 0.37 25.93 3.23
C LEU A 229 0.55 26.14 4.74
N MET A 230 -0.31 26.98 5.32
CA MET A 230 -0.42 27.26 6.75
C MET A 230 -1.64 26.56 7.34
N ILE A 231 -1.42 25.70 8.35
CA ILE A 231 -2.47 24.83 8.88
C ILE A 231 -2.32 24.72 10.40
N PRO A 232 -3.39 24.91 11.19
CA PRO A 232 -3.29 24.74 12.63
C PRO A 232 -2.83 23.33 12.99
N LEU A 233 -1.83 23.22 13.88
CA LEU A 233 -1.27 21.93 14.30
C LEU A 233 -2.36 21.01 14.89
N TYR A 234 -3.28 21.57 15.67
CA TYR A 234 -4.40 20.81 16.25
C TYR A 234 -5.27 20.15 15.18
N PHE A 235 -5.37 20.74 13.98
CA PHE A 235 -6.16 20.22 12.88
C PHE A 235 -5.58 18.88 12.37
N ILE A 236 -4.25 18.82 12.23
CA ILE A 236 -3.55 17.59 11.82
C ILE A 236 -3.66 16.51 12.89
N ILE A 237 -3.48 16.90 14.15
CA ILE A 237 -3.55 15.98 15.30
C ILE A 237 -4.95 15.35 15.40
N LEU A 238 -6.01 16.14 15.25
CA LEU A 238 -7.38 15.64 15.29
C LEU A 238 -7.71 14.73 14.10
N ALA A 239 -7.17 15.03 12.92
CA ALA A 239 -7.29 14.14 11.76
C ALA A 239 -6.58 12.80 11.99
N LEU A 240 -5.38 12.81 12.56
CA LEU A 240 -4.67 11.60 12.95
C LEU A 240 -5.48 10.81 13.98
N MET A 241 -6.03 11.47 15.00
CA MET A 241 -6.87 10.82 16.01
C MET A 241 -8.12 10.17 15.39
N GLY A 242 -8.82 10.87 14.50
CA GLY A 242 -9.95 10.33 13.76
C GLY A 242 -9.57 9.11 12.91
N GLY A 243 -8.43 9.17 12.22
CA GLY A 243 -7.86 8.06 11.46
C GLY A 243 -7.49 6.87 12.35
N SER A 244 -6.88 7.10 13.51
CA SER A 244 -6.52 6.05 14.48
C SER A 244 -7.75 5.31 15.00
N ILE A 245 -8.84 6.03 15.31
CA ILE A 245 -10.10 5.42 15.76
C ILE A 245 -10.70 4.54 14.64
N SER A 246 -10.70 5.04 13.39
CA SER A 246 -11.13 4.25 12.23
C SER A 246 -10.33 2.95 12.11
N LEU A 247 -9.00 3.04 12.19
CA LEU A 247 -8.10 1.89 12.11
C LEU A 247 -8.34 0.90 13.28
N THR A 248 -8.48 1.41 14.50
CA THR A 248 -8.73 0.60 15.71
C THR A 248 -10.02 -0.19 15.60
N ARG A 249 -11.06 0.36 14.97
CA ARG A 249 -12.32 -0.35 14.71
C ARG A 249 -12.14 -1.44 13.65
N ARG A 250 -11.39 -1.15 12.59
CA ARG A 250 -11.31 -2.01 11.40
C ARG A 250 -10.36 -3.19 11.57
N LEU A 251 -9.28 -3.05 12.34
CA LEU A 251 -8.31 -4.12 12.57
C LEU A 251 -8.94 -5.38 13.21
N PRO A 252 -9.72 -5.29 14.30
CA PRO A 252 -10.41 -6.45 14.88
C PRO A 252 -11.42 -7.08 13.91
N GLU A 253 -12.11 -6.28 13.09
CA GLU A 253 -13.06 -6.79 12.10
C GLU A 253 -12.36 -7.65 11.04
N LEU A 254 -11.23 -7.17 10.50
CA LEU A 254 -10.42 -7.93 9.54
C LEU A 254 -9.84 -9.19 10.18
N GLN A 255 -9.37 -9.11 11.43
CA GLN A 255 -8.87 -10.25 12.18
C GLN A 255 -9.95 -11.31 12.38
N LYS A 256 -11.19 -10.90 12.66
CA LYS A 256 -12.34 -11.81 12.76
C LYS A 256 -12.63 -12.47 11.43
N GLN A 257 -12.68 -11.72 10.33
CA GLN A 257 -13.04 -12.23 8.99
C GLN A 257 -12.07 -13.28 8.43
N VAL A 258 -10.84 -13.33 8.94
CA VAL A 258 -9.82 -14.31 8.52
C VAL A 258 -9.66 -15.47 9.51
N SER A 259 -10.40 -15.46 10.64
CA SER A 259 -10.37 -16.55 11.63
C SER A 259 -11.01 -17.82 11.07
N ASP A 260 -10.51 -18.97 11.48
CA ASP A 260 -11.04 -20.27 11.06
C ASP A 260 -12.45 -20.52 11.58
N GLU A 261 -12.77 -19.96 12.75
CA GLU A 261 -14.06 -20.03 13.41
C GLU A 261 -15.09 -19.05 12.84
N HIS A 262 -14.70 -18.16 11.91
CA HIS A 262 -15.61 -17.14 11.39
C HIS A 262 -16.59 -17.73 10.37
N ILE A 263 -17.88 -17.59 10.67
CA ILE A 263 -18.98 -17.95 9.77
C ILE A 263 -19.20 -16.77 8.82
N ALA A 264 -18.95 -16.99 7.53
CA ALA A 264 -19.16 -15.97 6.50
C ALA A 264 -20.64 -15.55 6.44
N THR A 265 -20.88 -14.25 6.45
CA THR A 265 -22.22 -13.66 6.25
C THR A 265 -22.23 -12.83 4.98
N GLN A 266 -23.42 -12.47 4.46
CA GLN A 266 -23.51 -11.59 3.28
C GLN A 266 -22.81 -10.24 3.46
N HIS A 267 -22.80 -9.69 4.68
CA HIS A 267 -22.17 -8.41 5.00
C HIS A 267 -20.72 -8.52 5.45
N GLN A 268 -20.28 -9.71 5.88
CA GLN A 268 -18.90 -9.99 6.32
C GLN A 268 -18.44 -11.33 5.75
N PRO A 269 -18.03 -11.35 4.46
CA PRO A 269 -17.50 -12.56 3.86
C PRO A 269 -16.21 -12.97 4.56
N ARG A 270 -15.89 -14.27 4.49
CA ARG A 270 -14.59 -14.77 4.94
C ARG A 270 -13.53 -14.31 3.95
N LEU A 271 -12.50 -13.65 4.45
CA LEU A 271 -11.43 -13.13 3.60
C LEU A 271 -10.41 -14.23 3.30
N THR A 272 -9.97 -14.29 2.05
CA THR A 272 -8.75 -15.02 1.70
C THR A 272 -7.53 -14.31 2.26
N GLN A 273 -6.39 -15.01 2.35
CA GLN A 273 -5.16 -14.39 2.85
C GLN A 273 -4.67 -13.23 1.97
N TYR A 274 -4.89 -13.31 0.65
CA TYR A 274 -4.55 -12.24 -0.29
C TYR A 274 -5.39 -10.99 -0.05
N GLU A 275 -6.72 -11.15 0.05
CA GLU A 275 -7.64 -10.05 0.34
C GLU A 275 -7.38 -9.46 1.71
N PHE A 276 -7.13 -10.30 2.72
CA PHE A 276 -6.78 -9.83 4.07
C PHE A 276 -5.52 -8.95 4.06
N ARG A 277 -4.46 -9.38 3.35
CA ARG A 277 -3.24 -8.59 3.19
C ARG A 277 -3.53 -7.25 2.51
N GLU A 278 -4.28 -7.27 1.42
CA GLU A 278 -4.64 -6.06 0.67
C GLU A 278 -5.45 -5.08 1.54
N HIS A 279 -6.48 -5.57 2.23
CA HIS A 279 -7.29 -4.74 3.12
C HIS A 279 -6.45 -4.15 4.25
N LEU A 280 -5.54 -4.91 4.84
CA LEU A 280 -4.68 -4.41 5.90
C LEU A 280 -3.72 -3.32 5.42
N ILE A 281 -3.09 -3.50 4.25
CA ILE A 281 -2.25 -2.48 3.60
C ILE A 281 -3.08 -1.22 3.34
N PHE A 282 -4.28 -1.38 2.80
CA PHE A 282 -5.17 -0.26 2.50
C PHE A 282 -5.51 0.56 3.75
N GLN A 283 -5.80 -0.08 4.88
CA GLN A 283 -6.08 0.60 6.15
C GLN A 283 -4.87 1.38 6.68
N ILE A 284 -3.66 0.83 6.54
CA ILE A 284 -2.42 1.53 6.93
C ILE A 284 -2.19 2.76 6.04
N VAL A 285 -2.33 2.61 4.72
CA VAL A 285 -2.18 3.71 3.76
C VAL A 285 -3.23 4.80 4.01
N GLN A 286 -4.46 4.39 4.34
CA GLN A 286 -5.53 5.31 4.71
C GLN A 286 -5.13 6.15 5.92
N PHE A 287 -4.66 5.51 6.98
CA PHE A 287 -4.23 6.21 8.18
C PHE A 287 -3.11 7.22 7.88
N ILE A 288 -2.09 6.82 7.10
CA ILE A 288 -0.98 7.70 6.69
C ILE A 288 -1.48 8.88 5.85
N SER A 289 -2.53 8.68 5.05
CA SER A 289 -3.10 9.69 4.16
C SER A 289 -4.02 10.69 4.87
N ALA A 290 -4.52 10.35 6.07
CA ALA A 290 -5.49 11.16 6.80
C ALA A 290 -5.06 12.63 7.02
N PRO A 291 -3.80 12.93 7.42
CA PRO A 291 -3.30 14.31 7.49
C PRO A 291 -3.46 15.06 6.18
N PHE A 292 -3.04 14.49 5.06
CA PHE A 292 -3.07 15.16 3.76
C PHE A 292 -4.50 15.43 3.28
N LEU A 293 -5.42 14.49 3.52
CA LEU A 293 -6.84 14.69 3.23
C LEU A 293 -7.44 15.79 4.10
N ALA A 294 -7.03 15.87 5.36
CA ALA A 294 -7.45 16.94 6.25
C ALA A 294 -6.91 18.31 5.78
N ILE A 295 -5.63 18.39 5.38
CA ILE A 295 -5.05 19.59 4.77
C ILE A 295 -5.92 20.05 3.59
N LEU A 296 -6.20 19.14 2.65
CA LEU A 296 -7.03 19.45 1.50
C LEU A 296 -8.43 19.94 1.92
N ALA A 297 -9.08 19.26 2.86
CA ALA A 297 -10.40 19.65 3.35
C ALA A 297 -10.40 21.02 4.03
N TYR A 298 -9.34 21.36 4.77
CA TYR A 298 -9.17 22.67 5.41
C TYR A 298 -9.19 23.81 4.37
N TYR A 299 -8.45 23.65 3.27
CA TYR A 299 -8.37 24.66 2.20
C TYR A 299 -9.60 24.72 1.30
N LEU A 300 -10.34 23.62 1.15
CA LEU A 300 -11.55 23.60 0.33
C LEU A 300 -12.77 24.19 1.07
N ILE A 301 -12.86 23.98 2.38
CA ILE A 301 -14.03 24.35 3.18
C ILE A 301 -13.83 25.68 3.92
N GLU A 302 -12.58 26.03 4.27
CA GLU A 302 -12.23 27.25 5.00
C GLU A 302 -13.09 27.44 6.27
N PRO A 303 -12.95 26.57 7.28
CA PRO A 303 -13.85 26.59 8.44
C PRO A 303 -13.82 27.94 9.17
N SER A 304 -14.98 28.56 9.31
CA SER A 304 -15.15 29.91 9.85
C SER A 304 -15.12 30.02 11.38
N ASN A 305 -15.00 28.89 12.09
CA ASN A 305 -14.90 28.86 13.55
C ASN A 305 -14.16 27.59 14.02
N LEU A 306 -13.72 27.63 15.29
CA LEU A 306 -12.96 26.54 15.90
C LEU A 306 -13.75 25.22 15.94
N THR A 307 -15.03 25.26 16.27
CA THR A 307 -15.88 24.06 16.37
C THR A 307 -16.00 23.33 15.04
N ASN A 308 -16.24 24.05 13.96
CA ASN A 308 -16.31 23.52 12.60
C ASN A 308 -14.94 23.00 12.15
N SER A 309 -13.86 23.70 12.52
CA SER A 309 -12.49 23.26 12.25
C SER A 309 -12.17 21.93 12.94
N VAL A 310 -12.48 21.80 14.23
CA VAL A 310 -12.30 20.58 15.02
C VAL A 310 -13.13 19.42 14.44
N ALA A 311 -14.42 19.67 14.18
CA ALA A 311 -15.31 18.67 13.61
C ALA A 311 -14.82 18.21 12.22
N LEU A 312 -14.43 19.16 11.36
CA LEU A 312 -13.93 18.87 10.02
C LEU A 312 -12.64 18.05 10.06
N ALA A 313 -11.67 18.45 10.88
CA ALA A 313 -10.41 17.72 11.05
C ALA A 313 -10.66 16.27 11.45
N PHE A 314 -11.46 16.07 12.50
CA PHE A 314 -11.79 14.74 13.00
C PHE A 314 -12.52 13.89 11.95
N VAL A 315 -13.54 14.46 11.29
CA VAL A 315 -14.31 13.78 10.25
C VAL A 315 -13.45 13.45 9.03
N ALA A 316 -12.56 14.36 8.59
CA ALA A 316 -11.64 14.09 7.49
C ALA A 316 -10.72 12.91 7.80
N GLY A 317 -10.24 12.82 9.04
CA GLY A 317 -9.47 11.68 9.52
C GLY A 317 -10.28 10.39 9.58
N PHE A 318 -11.45 10.43 10.21
CA PHE A 318 -12.33 9.26 10.42
C PHE A 318 -12.91 8.71 9.10
N ALA A 319 -13.33 9.58 8.19
CA ALA A 319 -13.92 9.23 6.90
C ALA A 319 -12.88 9.05 5.78
N SER A 320 -11.59 9.06 6.10
CA SER A 320 -10.50 8.86 5.14
C SER A 320 -10.65 7.58 4.31
N GLU A 321 -11.24 6.52 4.89
CA GLU A 321 -11.55 5.27 4.18
C GLU A 321 -12.48 5.51 3.00
N THR A 322 -13.61 6.16 3.27
CA THR A 322 -14.64 6.43 2.28
C THR A 322 -14.12 7.34 1.18
N ILE A 323 -13.32 8.36 1.54
CA ILE A 323 -12.72 9.28 0.59
C ILE A 323 -11.74 8.52 -0.33
N LEU A 324 -10.86 7.68 0.22
CA LEU A 324 -9.90 6.92 -0.58
C LEU A 324 -10.55 5.85 -1.45
N LEU A 325 -11.61 5.20 -0.98
CA LEU A 325 -12.40 4.29 -1.82
C LEU A 325 -13.06 5.02 -2.99
N MET A 326 -13.55 6.25 -2.77
CA MET A 326 -14.09 7.10 -3.85
C MET A 326 -12.98 7.50 -4.84
N VAL A 327 -11.82 7.93 -4.36
CA VAL A 327 -10.66 8.26 -5.21
C VAL A 327 -10.20 7.04 -6.00
N ARG A 328 -10.13 5.85 -5.38
CA ARG A 328 -9.78 4.60 -6.06
C ARG A 328 -10.81 4.24 -7.13
N SER A 329 -12.10 4.41 -6.85
CA SER A 329 -13.18 4.19 -7.82
C SER A 329 -13.05 5.14 -9.02
N VAL A 330 -12.71 6.41 -8.79
CA VAL A 330 -12.48 7.39 -9.86
C VAL A 330 -11.19 7.09 -10.61
N ALA A 331 -10.09 6.77 -9.93
CA ALA A 331 -8.82 6.41 -10.55
C ALA A 331 -8.96 5.16 -11.43
N ASN A 332 -9.73 4.16 -10.99
CA ASN A 332 -10.03 2.97 -11.80
C ASN A 332 -10.88 3.29 -13.04
N LYS A 333 -11.64 4.40 -13.03
CA LYS A 333 -12.38 4.89 -14.20
C LYS A 333 -11.52 5.73 -15.15
N ILE A 334 -10.49 6.39 -14.63
CA ILE A 334 -9.61 7.32 -15.39
C ILE A 334 -8.38 6.60 -15.95
N SER A 335 -7.82 5.66 -15.19
CA SER A 335 -6.86 4.72 -15.73
C SER A 335 -7.60 3.98 -16.83
N PRO A 336 -7.20 4.08 -18.12
CA PRO A 336 -7.76 3.22 -19.14
C PRO A 336 -7.64 1.82 -18.56
N ALA A 337 -8.77 1.11 -18.42
CA ALA A 337 -8.77 -0.26 -17.94
C ALA A 337 -7.59 -0.92 -18.64
N SER A 338 -6.51 -1.19 -17.89
CA SER A 338 -5.29 -1.76 -18.44
C SER A 338 -5.81 -2.98 -19.14
N ALA A 339 -5.83 -2.95 -20.48
CA ALA A 339 -6.60 -3.87 -21.30
C ALA A 339 -6.44 -5.23 -20.64
N GLU A 340 -7.48 -5.67 -19.92
CA GLU A 340 -7.37 -6.91 -19.15
C GLU A 340 -7.03 -7.89 -20.26
N GLY A 341 -5.79 -8.38 -20.25
CA GLY A 341 -5.34 -9.30 -21.28
C GLY A 341 -6.44 -10.35 -21.41
N PRO A 342 -6.85 -10.69 -22.64
CA PRO A 342 -8.11 -11.37 -22.91
C PRO A 342 -8.40 -12.40 -21.81
N GLN A 343 -9.44 -12.14 -21.02
CA GLN A 343 -9.75 -13.01 -19.90
C GLN A 343 -10.24 -14.34 -20.49
N TYR A 344 -9.59 -15.45 -20.13
CA TYR A 344 -9.94 -16.77 -20.65
C TYR A 344 -10.61 -17.63 -19.56
N GLY A 345 -11.56 -18.46 -19.98
CA GLY A 345 -12.18 -19.53 -19.20
C GLY A 345 -12.13 -20.86 -19.96
N ALA A 346 -12.88 -21.84 -19.46
CA ALA A 346 -13.05 -23.13 -20.12
C ALA A 346 -14.52 -23.54 -20.16
N ILE A 347 -14.89 -24.28 -21.20
CA ILE A 347 -16.22 -24.88 -21.33
C ILE A 347 -16.04 -26.38 -21.28
N ALA A 348 -16.70 -27.06 -20.34
CA ALA A 348 -16.67 -28.51 -20.22
C ALA A 348 -18.09 -29.06 -20.26
N GLY A 349 -18.27 -30.24 -20.84
CA GLY A 349 -19.60 -30.77 -21.08
C GLY A 349 -19.62 -32.21 -21.52
N VAL A 350 -20.82 -32.77 -21.58
CA VAL A 350 -21.06 -34.10 -22.17
C VAL A 350 -22.09 -33.95 -23.29
N VAL A 351 -21.77 -34.49 -24.46
CA VAL A 351 -22.69 -34.65 -25.58
C VAL A 351 -23.33 -36.03 -25.49
N THR A 352 -24.66 -36.07 -25.37
CA THR A 352 -25.42 -37.32 -25.31
C THR A 352 -26.27 -37.46 -26.56
N PHE A 353 -26.09 -38.57 -27.28
CA PHE A 353 -26.89 -38.92 -28.45
C PHE A 353 -28.01 -39.87 -28.03
N LYS A 354 -29.25 -39.55 -28.38
CA LYS A 354 -30.38 -40.46 -28.21
C LYS A 354 -30.63 -41.21 -29.51
N ASN A 355 -30.76 -42.53 -29.41
CA ASN A 355 -31.16 -43.45 -30.48
C ASN A 355 -30.07 -43.79 -31.51
N PHE A 356 -28.88 -43.19 -31.45
CA PHE A 356 -27.76 -43.55 -32.31
C PHE A 356 -26.39 -43.28 -31.65
N THR A 357 -25.34 -43.89 -32.20
CA THR A 357 -23.95 -43.67 -31.80
C THR A 357 -23.15 -43.10 -32.96
N PRO A 358 -22.63 -41.86 -32.88
CA PRO A 358 -21.84 -41.28 -33.96
C PRO A 358 -20.45 -41.94 -34.05
N LEU A 359 -19.87 -41.95 -35.26
CA LEU A 359 -18.48 -42.38 -35.46
C LEU A 359 -17.47 -41.39 -34.89
N ARG A 360 -17.79 -40.09 -35.00
CA ARG A 360 -16.91 -38.99 -34.60
C ARG A 360 -17.75 -37.78 -34.25
N THR A 361 -17.41 -37.14 -33.13
CA THR A 361 -18.05 -35.91 -32.67
C THR A 361 -16.98 -34.88 -32.32
N GLU A 362 -17.09 -33.71 -32.95
CA GLU A 362 -16.20 -32.57 -32.77
C GLU A 362 -17.00 -31.41 -32.20
N VAL A 363 -16.44 -30.73 -31.21
CA VAL A 363 -17.03 -29.55 -30.60
C VAL A 363 -16.10 -28.37 -30.85
N PHE A 364 -16.62 -27.28 -31.40
CA PHE A 364 -15.82 -26.09 -31.71
C PHE A 364 -16.57 -24.80 -31.46
N LEU A 365 -15.82 -23.71 -31.27
CA LEU A 365 -16.36 -22.37 -31.12
C LEU A 365 -16.69 -21.80 -32.51
N SER A 366 -17.95 -21.37 -32.72
CA SER A 366 -18.41 -20.91 -34.04
C SER A 366 -17.74 -19.61 -34.49
N GLU A 367 -17.24 -18.82 -33.54
CA GLU A 367 -16.60 -17.53 -33.76
C GLU A 367 -15.08 -17.62 -33.94
N SER A 368 -14.48 -18.79 -33.63
CA SER A 368 -13.05 -19.02 -33.81
C SER A 368 -12.78 -20.50 -34.15
N PRO A 369 -12.48 -20.85 -35.41
CA PRO A 369 -12.24 -22.25 -35.80
C PRO A 369 -10.98 -22.85 -35.16
N GLN A 370 -10.15 -22.02 -34.49
CA GLN A 370 -8.94 -22.48 -33.81
C GLN A 370 -9.22 -23.20 -32.49
N ILE A 371 -10.37 -22.99 -31.85
CA ILE A 371 -10.73 -23.64 -30.59
C ILE A 371 -11.72 -24.77 -30.88
N HIS A 372 -11.18 -25.99 -30.98
CA HIS A 372 -11.96 -27.21 -31.18
C HIS A 372 -11.40 -28.36 -30.35
N THR A 373 -12.25 -29.33 -30.07
CA THR A 373 -11.90 -30.55 -29.34
C THR A 373 -12.74 -31.72 -29.87
N ILE A 374 -12.25 -32.94 -29.69
CA ILE A 374 -12.95 -34.17 -30.06
C ILE A 374 -13.50 -34.78 -28.77
N THR A 375 -14.75 -35.23 -28.78
CA THR A 375 -15.32 -35.87 -27.59
C THR A 375 -14.63 -37.21 -27.32
N ASP A 376 -14.54 -37.61 -26.06
CA ASP A 376 -14.11 -38.96 -25.70
C ASP A 376 -15.22 -40.01 -25.96
N ASN A 377 -14.95 -41.27 -25.59
CA ASN A 377 -15.89 -42.38 -25.74
C ASN A 377 -17.18 -42.23 -24.90
N GLN A 378 -17.19 -41.34 -23.90
CA GLN A 378 -18.35 -41.03 -23.07
C GLN A 378 -19.07 -39.76 -23.54
N GLY A 379 -18.60 -39.12 -24.63
CA GLY A 379 -19.14 -37.87 -25.15
C GLY A 379 -18.64 -36.63 -24.40
N PHE A 380 -17.68 -36.76 -23.48
CA PHE A 380 -17.12 -35.63 -22.75
C PHE A 380 -16.22 -34.77 -23.63
N PHE A 381 -16.32 -33.44 -23.46
CA PHE A 381 -15.47 -32.47 -24.15
C PHE A 381 -15.04 -31.34 -23.21
N MET A 382 -13.89 -30.74 -23.52
CA MET A 382 -13.38 -29.55 -22.86
C MET A 382 -12.74 -28.59 -23.88
N LEU A 383 -13.27 -27.37 -23.95
CA LEU A 383 -12.71 -26.25 -24.70
C LEU A 383 -11.99 -25.33 -23.72
N SER A 384 -10.66 -25.32 -23.78
CA SER A 384 -9.82 -24.43 -22.97
C SER A 384 -9.54 -23.12 -23.71
N ASN A 385 -9.16 -22.09 -22.96
CA ASN A 385 -8.79 -20.77 -23.50
C ASN A 385 -9.92 -20.08 -24.27
N VAL A 386 -11.16 -20.20 -23.80
CA VAL A 386 -12.31 -19.50 -24.39
C VAL A 386 -12.39 -18.10 -23.78
N PRO A 387 -12.39 -17.01 -24.57
CA PRO A 387 -12.51 -15.66 -24.03
C PRO A 387 -13.76 -15.48 -23.16
N ALA A 388 -13.73 -14.60 -22.17
CA ALA A 388 -14.93 -14.23 -21.42
C ALA A 388 -15.95 -13.56 -22.36
N GLY A 389 -17.23 -13.89 -22.22
CA GLY A 389 -18.26 -13.42 -23.13
C GLY A 389 -19.32 -14.47 -23.45
N GLU A 390 -20.24 -14.10 -24.33
CA GLU A 390 -21.24 -14.99 -24.91
C GLU A 390 -20.68 -15.61 -26.20
N HIS A 391 -20.73 -16.93 -26.29
CA HIS A 391 -20.16 -17.68 -27.41
C HIS A 391 -21.14 -18.71 -27.95
N SER A 392 -21.09 -18.90 -29.26
CA SER A 392 -21.83 -19.99 -29.93
C SER A 392 -20.96 -21.24 -30.09
N ILE A 393 -21.37 -22.36 -29.49
CA ILE A 393 -20.73 -23.66 -29.65
C ILE A 393 -21.40 -24.42 -30.80
N SER A 394 -20.60 -25.01 -31.67
CA SER A 394 -21.06 -25.92 -32.73
C SER A 394 -20.56 -27.34 -32.45
N ILE A 395 -21.47 -28.30 -32.51
CA ILE A 395 -21.18 -29.73 -32.39
C ILE A 395 -21.38 -30.35 -33.76
N LYS A 396 -20.30 -30.79 -34.38
CA LYS A 396 -20.29 -31.51 -35.64
C LYS A 396 -20.16 -33.01 -35.36
N TYR A 397 -21.09 -33.81 -35.87
CA TYR A 397 -21.06 -35.26 -35.68
C TYR A 397 -21.24 -35.97 -37.01
N THR A 398 -20.59 -37.13 -37.13
CA THR A 398 -20.63 -37.99 -38.32
C THR A 398 -21.39 -39.27 -38.01
N THR A 399 -22.45 -39.54 -38.77
CA THR A 399 -23.21 -40.80 -38.72
C THR A 399 -23.01 -41.59 -40.01
N GLN A 400 -23.25 -42.90 -39.93
CA GLN A 400 -23.28 -43.77 -41.09
C GLN A 400 -24.72 -43.92 -41.56
N ALA A 401 -25.01 -43.58 -42.81
CA ALA A 401 -26.31 -43.78 -43.42
C ALA A 401 -26.48 -45.23 -43.89
N ASP A 402 -27.73 -45.65 -44.07
CA ASP A 402 -28.11 -47.01 -44.51
C ASP A 402 -27.51 -47.41 -45.87
N ASP A 403 -27.11 -46.43 -46.70
CA ASP A 403 -26.43 -46.66 -47.99
C ASP A 403 -24.90 -46.78 -47.87
N GLY A 404 -24.37 -46.81 -46.64
CA GLY A 404 -22.94 -46.89 -46.34
C GLY A 404 -22.20 -45.55 -46.46
N LYS A 405 -22.88 -44.44 -46.81
CA LYS A 405 -22.25 -43.11 -46.85
C LYS A 405 -22.20 -42.47 -45.47
N THR A 406 -21.16 -41.69 -45.22
CA THR A 406 -21.05 -40.87 -44.01
C THR A 406 -21.79 -39.55 -44.20
N VAL A 407 -22.67 -39.21 -43.27
CA VAL A 407 -23.38 -37.92 -43.26
C VAL A 407 -22.86 -37.09 -42.09
N GLU A 408 -22.42 -35.87 -42.39
CA GLU A 408 -22.02 -34.89 -41.38
C GLU A 408 -23.21 -33.97 -41.04
N GLN A 409 -23.48 -33.79 -39.75
CA GLN A 409 -24.52 -32.88 -39.25
C GLN A 409 -23.93 -31.93 -38.21
N ILE A 410 -24.50 -30.73 -38.09
CA ILE A 410 -24.03 -29.68 -37.18
C ILE A 410 -25.20 -29.19 -36.32
N LYS A 411 -25.02 -29.20 -35.00
CA LYS A 411 -25.92 -28.60 -34.01
C LYS A 411 -25.24 -27.38 -33.36
N LYS A 412 -25.96 -26.26 -33.24
CA LYS A 412 -25.48 -25.05 -32.57
C LYS A 412 -26.17 -24.84 -31.23
N ASP A 413 -25.44 -24.31 -30.26
CA ASP A 413 -25.91 -23.94 -28.93
C ASP A 413 -25.12 -22.70 -28.42
N THR A 414 -25.62 -22.01 -27.40
CA THR A 414 -24.99 -20.81 -26.82
C THR A 414 -24.54 -21.04 -25.37
N VAL A 415 -23.41 -20.45 -25.01
CA VAL A 415 -22.81 -20.51 -23.66
C VAL A 415 -22.24 -19.15 -23.29
N LYS A 416 -22.43 -18.76 -22.03
CA LYS A 416 -21.89 -17.52 -21.48
C LYS A 416 -20.85 -17.80 -20.40
N ILE A 417 -19.69 -17.17 -20.52
CA ILE A 417 -18.60 -17.20 -19.52
C ILE A 417 -18.62 -15.86 -18.77
N ASP A 418 -19.11 -15.87 -17.53
CA ASP A 418 -19.33 -14.63 -16.75
C ASP A 418 -18.05 -14.05 -16.13
N ARG A 419 -16.95 -14.81 -16.01
CA ARG A 419 -15.68 -14.34 -15.41
C ARG A 419 -14.46 -15.15 -15.86
N ALA A 420 -13.27 -14.55 -15.76
CA ALA A 420 -11.99 -15.24 -15.95
C ALA A 420 -11.86 -16.51 -15.10
N GLN A 421 -11.19 -17.54 -15.65
CA GLN A 421 -10.94 -18.83 -15.00
C GLN A 421 -12.20 -19.62 -14.60
N ALA A 422 -13.39 -19.22 -15.05
CA ALA A 422 -14.59 -20.01 -14.86
C ALA A 422 -14.58 -21.25 -15.76
N ILE A 423 -14.99 -22.39 -15.20
CA ILE A 423 -15.35 -23.59 -15.95
C ILE A 423 -16.87 -23.60 -16.05
N VAL A 424 -17.40 -23.40 -17.25
CA VAL A 424 -18.85 -23.46 -17.50
C VAL A 424 -19.23 -24.87 -17.91
N LYS A 425 -20.16 -25.48 -17.17
CA LYS A 425 -20.69 -26.81 -17.48
C LYS A 425 -21.84 -26.70 -18.49
N LYS A 426 -21.71 -27.32 -19.67
CA LYS A 426 -22.75 -27.35 -20.69
C LYS A 426 -22.96 -28.76 -21.25
N ASN A 427 -24.07 -29.39 -20.88
CA ASN A 427 -24.46 -30.68 -21.44
C ASN A 427 -25.40 -30.46 -22.63
N VAL A 428 -25.20 -31.22 -23.72
CA VAL A 428 -26.02 -31.11 -24.93
C VAL A 428 -26.59 -32.47 -25.28
N VAL A 429 -27.89 -32.52 -25.52
CA VAL A 429 -28.61 -33.73 -25.95
C VAL A 429 -28.99 -33.58 -27.42
N ILE A 430 -28.61 -34.56 -28.23
CA ILE A 430 -28.91 -34.61 -29.67
C ILE A 430 -29.88 -35.77 -29.92
N GLU A 431 -31.00 -35.45 -30.54
CA GLU A 431 -32.04 -36.41 -30.94
C GLU A 431 -32.02 -36.54 -32.46
N GLU A 432 -32.17 -37.77 -32.94
CA GLU A 432 -32.30 -38.06 -34.37
C GLU A 432 -33.57 -37.40 -34.91
N LYS A 433 -33.46 -36.75 -36.06
CA LYS A 433 -34.56 -36.01 -36.68
C LYS A 433 -35.42 -36.89 -37.57
#